data_AF-A0A9N9HQJ1-F1
#
_entry.id   AF-A0A9N9HQJ1-F1
#
_cell.length_a   1.000
_cell.length_b   1.000
_cell.length_c   1.000
_cell.angle_alpha   90.00
_cell.angle_beta   90.00
_cell.angle_gamma   90.00
#
_symmetry.space_group_name_H-M   'P 1'
#
loop_
_entity.id
_entity.type
_entity.pdbx_description
1 polymer ?
#
loop_
_entity_poly.entity_id
_entity_poly.type
_entity_poly.pdbx_seq_one_letter_code
_entity_poly.pdbx_strand_id
1 'polypeptide(L)'
;MAASLPDLCLKSIFKELDDDLKSQYTFILINRHWCISVISELWRNPFEFCNKKDQNVKIIDTYLKCLSQDMRDEIGVQSIKSLTAATFDYPSFLRHIRDSSIFYSAKYWAADKFPDDFEIQSN
;
A
#
# COMPACT_ATOMS: atom_id res chain seq x y z
N MET A 1 0.83 -14.34 28.66
CA MET A 1 0.08 -13.72 27.54
C MET A 1 0.27 -12.23 27.67
N ALA A 2 0.85 -11.55 26.66
CA ALA A 2 0.99 -10.10 26.71
C ALA A 2 -0.42 -9.48 26.76
N ALA A 3 -0.66 -8.56 27.69
CA ALA A 3 -1.93 -7.84 27.76
C ALA A 3 -2.14 -7.08 26.44
N SER A 4 -3.18 -7.45 25.69
CA SER A 4 -3.59 -6.69 24.50
C SER A 4 -4.35 -5.47 24.97
N LEU A 5 -3.82 -4.27 24.71
CA LEU A 5 -4.59 -3.04 24.86
C LEU A 5 -5.83 -3.12 23.97
N PRO A 6 -7.00 -2.63 24.43
CA PRO A 6 -8.18 -2.52 23.57
C PRO A 6 -7.90 -1.64 22.35
N ASP A 7 -8.53 -1.96 21.21
CA ASP A 7 -8.37 -1.24 19.94
C ASP A 7 -8.60 0.27 20.07
N LEU A 8 -9.53 0.68 20.94
CA LEU A 8 -9.81 2.09 21.21
C LEU A 8 -8.60 2.82 21.81
N CYS A 9 -7.87 2.18 22.72
CA CYS A 9 -6.67 2.73 23.31
C CYS A 9 -5.54 2.83 22.28
N LEU A 10 -5.41 1.81 21.41
CA LEU A 10 -4.43 1.84 20.31
C LEU A 10 -4.69 2.99 19.34
N LYS A 11 -5.96 3.19 18.95
CA LYS A 11 -6.36 4.31 18.08
C LYS A 11 -6.01 5.67 18.71
N SER A 12 -6.24 5.84 20.02
CA SER A 12 -5.84 7.06 20.71
C SER A 12 -4.32 7.28 20.66
N ILE A 13 -3.52 6.23 20.88
CA ILE A 13 -2.06 6.31 20.80
C ILE A 13 -1.61 6.67 19.38
N PHE A 14 -2.18 6.04 18.35
CA PHE A 14 -1.82 6.33 16.97
C PHE A 14 -2.21 7.76 16.56
N LYS A 15 -3.34 8.28 17.05
CA LYS A 15 -3.77 9.65 16.79
C LYS A 15 -2.79 10.70 17.35
N GLU A 16 -2.22 10.47 18.52
CA GLU A 16 -1.19 11.37 19.09
C GLU A 16 0.13 11.33 18.30
N LEU A 17 0.29 10.33 17.43
CA LEU A 17 1.51 10.06 16.67
C LEU A 17 1.27 10.13 15.16
N ASP A 18 0.15 10.71 14.72
CA ASP A 18 -0.24 10.79 13.31
C ASP A 18 0.83 11.55 12.48
N ASP A 19 1.53 12.50 13.11
CA ASP A 19 2.59 13.30 12.48
C ASP A 19 3.97 12.60 12.45
N ASP A 20 4.18 11.52 13.21
CA ASP A 20 5.46 10.81 13.27
C ASP A 20 5.36 9.36 12.77
N LEU A 21 5.36 9.23 11.44
CA LEU A 21 5.39 7.93 10.75
C LEU A 21 6.53 7.02 11.24
N LYS A 22 7.70 7.57 11.64
CA LYS A 22 8.83 6.74 12.11
C LYS A 22 8.49 6.03 13.41
N SER A 23 7.83 6.72 14.33
CA SER A 23 7.35 6.12 15.58
C SER A 23 6.28 5.07 15.32
N GLN A 24 5.38 5.30 14.35
CA GLN A 24 4.37 4.31 13.97
C GLN A 24 4.99 2.99 13.45
N TYR A 25 6.06 3.04 12.67
CA TYR A 25 6.76 1.83 12.21
C TYR A 25 7.32 1.00 13.37
N THR A 26 7.69 1.62 14.48
CA THR A 26 8.23 0.92 15.66
C THR A 26 7.16 0.06 16.33
N PHE A 27 5.89 0.51 16.31
CA PHE A 27 4.76 -0.24 16.87
C PHE A 27 4.43 -1.53 16.13
N ILE A 28 4.76 -1.60 14.84
CA ILE A 28 4.59 -2.81 14.03
C ILE A 28 5.42 -3.97 14.62
N LEU A 29 6.54 -3.66 15.28
CA LEU A 29 7.48 -4.64 15.80
C LEU A 29 7.14 -5.12 17.22
N ILE A 30 6.15 -4.52 17.90
CA ILE A 30 5.82 -4.85 19.29
C ILE A 30 5.18 -6.24 19.40
N ASN A 31 4.06 -6.46 18.71
CA ASN A 31 3.37 -7.75 18.66
C ASN A 31 2.40 -7.81 17.47
N ARG A 32 1.87 -9.00 17.19
CA ARG A 32 0.96 -9.23 16.05
C ARG A 32 -0.30 -8.35 16.08
N HIS A 33 -0.85 -8.05 17.26
CA HIS A 33 -2.06 -7.26 17.39
C HIS A 33 -1.81 -5.77 17.08
N TRP A 34 -0.71 -5.22 17.58
CA TRP A 34 -0.27 -3.87 17.26
C TRP A 34 0.12 -3.75 15.79
N CYS A 35 0.81 -4.75 15.25
CA CYS A 35 1.16 -4.85 13.83
C CYS A 35 -0.07 -4.73 12.92
N ILE A 36 -1.10 -5.54 13.14
CA ILE A 36 -2.33 -5.50 12.33
C ILE A 36 -3.01 -4.12 12.44
N SER A 37 -3.10 -3.58 13.65
CA SER A 37 -3.77 -2.31 13.89
C SER A 37 -3.06 -1.15 13.21
N VAL A 38 -1.73 -1.06 13.34
CA VAL A 38 -0.91 -0.03 12.69
C VAL A 38 -0.96 -0.17 11.17
N ILE A 39 -0.86 -1.38 10.63
CA ILE A 39 -0.95 -1.62 9.18
C ILE A 39 -2.32 -1.17 8.68
N SER A 40 -3.41 -1.48 9.38
CA SER A 40 -4.75 -1.04 8.97
C SER A 40 -4.90 0.48 8.94
N GLU A 41 -4.24 1.20 9.85
CA GLU A 41 -4.29 2.67 9.89
C GLU A 41 -3.35 3.32 8.87
N LEU A 42 -2.15 2.77 8.66
CA LEU A 42 -1.21 3.22 7.61
C LEU A 42 -1.78 3.03 6.20
N TRP A 43 -2.45 1.91 5.98
CA TRP A 43 -3.08 1.58 4.69
C TRP A 43 -4.48 2.18 4.53
N ARG A 44 -4.94 3.03 5.46
CA ARG A 44 -6.21 3.75 5.30
C ARG A 44 -6.20 4.68 4.08
N ASN A 45 -5.05 5.29 3.78
CA ASN A 45 -4.85 6.18 2.63
C ASN A 45 -3.39 6.19 2.12
N PRO A 46 -2.88 5.10 1.52
CA PRO A 46 -1.46 4.97 1.18
C PRO A 46 -1.00 5.97 0.12
N PHE A 47 -1.90 6.44 -0.74
CA PHE A 47 -1.58 7.35 -1.83
C PHE A 47 -1.45 8.83 -1.41
N GLU A 48 -1.94 9.20 -0.22
CA GLU A 48 -1.80 10.56 0.32
C GLU A 48 -0.44 10.78 0.98
N PHE A 49 0.12 9.73 1.59
CA PHE A 49 1.40 9.81 2.30
C PHE A 49 2.62 9.60 1.40
N CYS A 50 2.41 9.19 0.14
CA CYS A 50 3.48 8.79 -0.78
C CYS A 50 3.62 9.76 -1.96
N ASN A 51 4.51 10.74 -1.80
CA ASN A 51 4.80 11.74 -2.84
C ASN A 51 5.95 11.34 -3.79
N LYS A 52 6.63 10.21 -3.53
CA LYS A 52 7.76 9.74 -4.34
C LYS A 52 7.32 8.68 -5.35
N LYS A 53 7.86 8.75 -6.57
CA LYS A 53 7.59 7.79 -7.66
C LYS A 53 7.79 6.34 -7.20
N ASP A 54 8.94 6.03 -6.61
CA ASP A 54 9.27 4.67 -6.15
C ASP A 54 8.31 4.11 -5.10
N GLN A 55 7.71 4.98 -4.28
CA GLN A 55 6.72 4.57 -3.28
C GLN A 55 5.39 4.24 -3.94
N ASN A 56 4.97 5.05 -4.91
CA ASN A 56 3.74 4.82 -5.68
C ASN A 56 3.81 3.50 -6.47
N VAL A 57 4.96 3.21 -7.09
CA VAL A 57 5.20 1.92 -7.77
C VAL A 57 5.01 0.75 -6.79
N LYS A 58 5.59 0.82 -5.59
CA LYS A 58 5.46 -0.22 -4.56
C LYS A 58 4.04 -0.39 -4.03
N ILE A 59 3.29 0.69 -3.90
CA ILE A 59 1.88 0.63 -3.47
C ILE A 59 1.06 -0.12 -4.52
N ILE A 60 1.18 0.25 -5.80
CA ILE A 60 0.47 -0.43 -6.88
C ILE A 60 0.89 -1.90 -6.97
N ASP A 61 2.19 -2.20 -6.89
CA ASP A 61 2.68 -3.58 -6.82
C ASP A 61 2.04 -4.37 -5.67
N THR A 62 1.87 -3.76 -4.50
CA THR A 62 1.25 -4.41 -3.34
C THR A 62 -0.23 -4.69 -3.55
N TYR A 63 -0.97 -3.78 -4.19
CA TYR A 63 -2.36 -4.03 -4.55
C TYR A 63 -2.51 -5.13 -5.60
N LEU A 64 -1.64 -5.11 -6.63
CA LEU A 64 -1.61 -6.17 -7.62
C LEU A 64 -1.32 -7.53 -6.99
N LYS A 65 -0.49 -7.61 -5.93
CA LYS A 65 -0.26 -8.83 -5.13
C LYS A 65 -1.49 -9.36 -4.41
N CYS A 66 -2.50 -8.53 -4.19
CA CYS A 66 -3.75 -8.94 -3.56
C CYS A 66 -4.80 -9.41 -4.58
N LEU A 67 -4.63 -9.11 -5.87
CA LEU A 67 -5.55 -9.56 -6.93
C LEU A 67 -5.40 -11.06 -7.19
N SER A 68 -6.49 -11.70 -7.65
CA SER A 68 -6.50 -13.07 -8.14
C SER A 68 -5.66 -13.21 -9.43
N GLN A 69 -5.26 -14.44 -9.76
CA GLN A 69 -4.53 -14.70 -11.02
C GLN A 69 -5.35 -14.26 -12.23
N ASP A 70 -6.64 -14.65 -12.29
CA ASP A 70 -7.55 -14.29 -13.38
C ASP A 70 -7.60 -12.78 -13.65
N MET A 71 -7.69 -11.96 -12.60
CA MET A 71 -7.72 -10.49 -12.73
C MET A 71 -6.37 -9.93 -13.22
N ARG A 72 -5.25 -10.53 -12.83
CA ARG A 72 -3.92 -10.09 -13.31
C ARG A 72 -3.72 -10.42 -14.77
N ASP A 73 -4.28 -11.54 -15.23
CA ASP A 73 -4.21 -11.97 -16.62
C ASP A 73 -5.03 -11.05 -17.52
N GLU A 74 -6.21 -10.64 -17.06
CA GLU A 74 -7.06 -9.64 -17.76
C GLU A 74 -6.34 -8.28 -17.91
N ILE A 75 -5.57 -7.87 -16.90
CA ILE A 75 -4.81 -6.61 -16.91
C ILE A 75 -3.45 -6.78 -17.62
N GLY A 76 -3.05 -8.00 -18.00
CA GLY A 76 -1.79 -8.26 -18.73
C GLY A 76 -0.52 -8.17 -17.87
N VAL A 77 -0.63 -8.31 -16.55
CA VAL A 77 0.48 -8.07 -15.59
C VAL A 77 1.25 -9.36 -15.23
N GLN A 78 0.94 -10.46 -15.90
CA GLN A 78 1.57 -11.79 -15.78
C GLN A 78 3.11 -11.79 -15.85
N SER A 79 3.72 -10.81 -16.53
CA SER A 79 5.16 -10.65 -16.68
C SER A 79 5.89 -10.33 -15.37
N ILE A 80 5.19 -9.86 -14.32
CA ILE A 80 5.81 -9.52 -13.05
C ILE A 80 6.04 -10.79 -12.22
N LYS A 81 7.13 -11.49 -12.56
CA LYS A 81 7.60 -12.77 -11.99
C LYS A 81 7.85 -12.79 -10.46
N SER A 82 7.52 -11.73 -9.73
CA SER A 82 7.90 -11.52 -8.31
C SER A 82 6.70 -11.16 -7.40
N LEU A 83 5.48 -11.49 -7.79
CA LEU A 83 4.33 -11.30 -6.90
C LEU A 83 4.15 -12.52 -5.99
N THR A 84 4.98 -12.59 -4.95
CA THR A 84 4.66 -13.41 -3.77
C THR A 84 3.34 -12.95 -3.18
N ALA A 85 2.57 -13.89 -2.60
CA ALA A 85 1.28 -13.57 -1.99
C ALA A 85 1.43 -12.45 -0.96
N ALA A 86 0.47 -11.51 -0.96
CA ALA A 86 0.47 -10.41 -0.01
C ALA A 86 0.35 -10.94 1.43
N THR A 87 1.12 -10.35 2.36
CA THR A 87 1.10 -10.74 3.78
C THR A 87 -0.23 -10.40 4.45
N PHE A 88 -0.91 -9.37 3.96
CA PHE A 88 -2.21 -8.92 4.44
C PHE A 88 -3.13 -8.63 3.26
N ASP A 89 -4.44 -8.63 3.51
CA ASP A 89 -5.42 -8.11 2.56
C ASP A 89 -5.42 -6.58 2.59
N TYR A 90 -4.38 -5.98 2.01
CA TYR A 90 -4.21 -4.53 1.94
C TYR A 90 -5.43 -3.78 1.34
N PRO A 91 -6.10 -4.29 0.28
CA PRO A 91 -7.37 -3.73 -0.20
C PRO A 91 -8.43 -3.53 0.88
N SER A 92 -8.55 -4.47 1.83
CA SER A 92 -9.55 -4.38 2.90
C SER A 92 -9.32 -3.22 3.88
N PHE A 93 -8.09 -2.70 3.97
CA PHE A 93 -7.73 -1.61 4.87
C PHE A 93 -7.93 -0.23 4.26
N LEU A 94 -8.17 -0.15 2.96
CA LEU A 94 -8.31 1.09 2.22
C LEU A 94 -9.63 1.79 2.60
N ARG A 95 -9.53 2.97 3.23
CA ARG A 95 -10.70 3.76 3.67
C ARG A 95 -10.89 5.04 2.86
N HIS A 96 -9.81 5.59 2.32
CA HIS A 96 -9.83 6.81 1.54
C HIS A 96 -9.04 6.61 0.24
N ILE A 97 -9.68 6.94 -0.87
CA ILE A 97 -9.06 6.97 -2.20
C ILE A 97 -9.40 8.32 -2.80
N ARG A 98 -8.38 9.08 -3.18
CA ARG A 98 -8.55 10.22 -4.09
C ARG A 98 -8.25 9.75 -5.50
N ASP A 99 -9.21 9.94 -6.41
CA ASP A 99 -9.13 9.46 -7.80
C ASP A 99 -7.88 9.93 -8.53
N SER A 100 -7.44 11.17 -8.27
CA SER A 100 -6.21 11.71 -8.87
C SER A 100 -4.97 10.96 -8.40
N SER A 101 -4.86 10.66 -7.11
CA SER A 101 -3.65 10.04 -6.52
C SER A 101 -3.43 8.61 -7.02
N ILE A 102 -4.50 7.82 -7.16
CA ILE A 102 -4.39 6.45 -7.69
C ILE A 102 -4.04 6.48 -9.18
N PHE A 103 -4.64 7.38 -9.96
CA PHE A 103 -4.34 7.51 -11.38
C PHE A 103 -2.87 7.91 -11.62
N TYR A 104 -2.36 8.90 -10.88
CA TYR A 104 -0.94 9.27 -10.95
C TYR A 104 -0.03 8.10 -10.57
N SER A 105 -0.38 7.35 -9.53
CA SER A 105 0.41 6.21 -9.07
C SER A 105 0.44 5.09 -10.10
N ALA A 106 -0.72 4.77 -10.70
CA ALA A 106 -0.83 3.80 -11.78
C ALA A 106 -0.05 4.25 -13.02
N LYS A 107 -0.09 5.54 -13.38
CA LYS A 107 0.70 6.10 -14.49
C LYS A 107 2.20 5.95 -14.26
N TYR A 108 2.70 6.27 -13.06
CA TYR A 108 4.12 6.10 -12.74
C TYR A 108 4.54 4.63 -12.73
N TRP A 109 3.67 3.76 -12.22
CA TRP A 109 3.89 2.32 -12.26
C TRP A 109 3.94 1.77 -13.69
N ALA A 110 3.04 2.20 -14.56
CA ALA A 110 3.02 1.77 -15.96
C ALA A 110 4.28 2.23 -16.70
N ALA A 111 4.72 3.48 -16.48
CA ALA A 111 5.97 3.98 -17.06
C ALA A 111 7.23 3.24 -16.54
N ASP A 112 7.22 2.75 -15.29
CA ASP A 112 8.32 1.97 -14.72
C ASP A 112 8.38 0.53 -15.26
N LYS A 113 7.21 -0.10 -15.50
CA LYS A 113 7.12 -1.50 -15.94
C LYS A 113 7.07 -1.68 -17.45
N PHE A 114 6.58 -0.68 -18.18
CA PHE A 114 6.42 -0.69 -19.63
C PHE A 114 7.04 0.59 -20.23
N PRO A 115 8.38 0.72 -20.20
CA PRO A 115 9.06 1.89 -20.75
C PRO A 115 8.81 2.04 -22.27
N ASP A 116 8.66 0.93 -23.01
CA ASP A 116 8.55 0.92 -24.47
C ASP A 116 7.21 1.48 -25.02
N ASP A 117 6.12 1.44 -24.25
CA ASP A 117 4.79 1.91 -24.71
C ASP A 117 4.64 3.44 -24.63
N PHE A 118 5.52 4.13 -23.90
CA PHE A 118 5.44 5.58 -23.68
C PHE A 118 6.43 6.41 -24.51
N GLU A 119 7.36 5.79 -25.24
CA GLU A 119 8.30 6.50 -26.14
C GLU A 119 7.65 6.95 -27.47
N ILE A 120 6.45 6.46 -27.81
CA ILE A 120 5.82 6.74 -29.12
C ILE A 120 5.03 8.09 -29.13
N GLN A 121 4.85 8.77 -28.00
CA GLN A 121 4.07 10.02 -27.94
C GLN A 121 4.91 11.32 -27.94
N SER A 122 6.21 11.27 -28.21
CA SER A 122 7.07 12.46 -28.24
C SER A 122 7.76 12.75 -29.58
N ASN A 123 7.13 12.41 -30.70
CA ASN A 123 7.58 12.83 -32.03
C ASN A 123 6.45 13.45 -32.85
#